data_AF-A0A3M6U5H6-F1
#
_entry.id   AF-A0A3M6U5H6-F1
#
_cell.length_a   1.000
_cell.length_b   1.000
_cell.length_c   1.000
_cell.angle_alpha   90.00
_cell.angle_beta   90.00
_cell.angle_gamma   90.00
#
_symmetry.space_group_name_H-M   'P 1'
#
loop_
_entity.id
_entity.type
_entity.pdbx_description
1 polymer ?
#
loop_
_entity_poly.entity_id
_entity_poly.type
_entity_poly.pdbx_seq_one_letter_code
_entity_poly.pdbx_strand_id
1 'polypeptide(L)'
;TEPIAEAAPYWQAVQIGYSASSPQFSNKEKYPLYFRTATSETMENPARVALFKHFKWKRVALIVENFDIFVTTKEDLIPRLKESNITVIAEETFIKDPSSSVKNLLKEKDARIIIGLMYEDMFKKAMCTVSIEFGEINHLANYH
;
A
#
# COMPACT_ATOMS: atom_id res chain seq x y z
N THR A 1 9.79 -0.16 -18.26
CA THR A 1 10.46 1.14 -17.97
C THR A 1 11.80 0.94 -17.28
N GLU A 2 11.89 0.10 -16.25
CA GLU A 2 13.11 -0.10 -15.45
C GLU A 2 14.34 -0.53 -16.26
N PRO A 3 14.30 -1.57 -17.13
CA PRO A 3 15.51 -2.00 -17.84
C PRO A 3 16.08 -0.91 -18.76
N ILE A 4 15.21 -0.08 -19.33
CA ILE A 4 15.62 1.07 -20.15
C ILE A 4 16.30 2.13 -19.27
N ALA A 5 15.76 2.38 -18.07
CA ALA A 5 16.32 3.36 -17.14
C ALA A 5 17.68 2.93 -16.57
N GLU A 6 17.87 1.63 -16.31
CA GLU A 6 19.16 1.07 -15.89
C GLU A 6 20.20 1.17 -17.01
N ALA A 7 19.76 1.02 -18.26
CA ALA A 7 20.66 1.00 -19.40
C ALA A 7 20.92 2.41 -20.00
N ALA A 8 20.10 3.40 -19.69
CA ALA A 8 20.22 4.79 -20.17
C ALA A 8 21.62 5.42 -20.02
N PRO A 9 22.35 5.21 -18.90
CA PRO A 9 23.73 5.71 -18.75
C PRO A 9 24.71 5.19 -19.79
N TYR A 10 24.56 3.94 -20.26
CA TYR A 10 25.47 3.34 -21.25
C TYR A 10 25.36 3.99 -22.63
N TRP A 11 24.23 4.63 -22.92
CA TRP A 11 23.99 5.36 -24.17
C TRP A 11 23.99 6.88 -23.99
N GLN A 12 24.36 7.38 -22.81
CA GLN A 12 24.33 8.82 -22.49
C GLN A 12 22.95 9.46 -22.77
N ALA A 13 21.89 8.68 -22.58
CA ALA A 13 20.52 9.11 -22.85
C ALA A 13 19.81 9.52 -21.57
N VAL A 14 19.02 10.59 -21.64
CA VAL A 14 18.11 11.00 -20.56
C VAL A 14 16.75 10.36 -20.80
N GLN A 15 16.18 9.73 -19.77
CA GLN A 15 14.83 9.17 -19.83
C GLN A 15 13.88 9.99 -18.97
N ILE A 16 12.74 10.39 -19.53
CA ILE A 16 11.67 11.08 -18.81
C ILE A 16 10.43 10.19 -18.79
N GLY A 17 10.04 9.67 -17.62
CA GLY A 17 8.81 8.91 -17.43
C GLY A 17 7.61 9.81 -17.16
N TYR A 18 6.51 9.59 -17.88
CA TYR A 18 5.30 10.41 -17.71
C TYR A 18 4.34 9.86 -16.63
N SER A 19 4.38 8.55 -16.34
CA SER A 19 3.40 7.86 -15.47
C SER A 19 4.02 6.90 -14.45
N ALA A 20 5.35 6.80 -14.36
CA ALA A 20 5.98 5.82 -13.49
C ALA A 20 6.04 6.33 -12.03
N SER A 21 5.23 5.73 -11.16
CA SER A 21 5.12 6.12 -9.73
C SER A 21 5.97 5.29 -8.78
N SER A 22 6.57 4.17 -9.23
CA SER A 22 7.41 3.29 -8.39
C SER A 22 8.46 4.08 -7.58
N PRO A 23 8.55 3.90 -6.25
CA PRO A 23 9.54 4.58 -5.43
C PRO A 23 11.00 4.34 -5.85
N GLN A 24 11.28 3.18 -6.45
CA GLN A 24 12.63 2.80 -6.92
C GLN A 24 13.28 3.85 -7.83
N PHE A 25 12.48 4.53 -8.68
CA PHE A 25 12.97 5.56 -9.60
C PHE A 25 13.48 6.83 -8.90
N SER A 26 13.32 6.94 -7.58
CA SER A 26 13.91 8.01 -6.77
C SER A 26 15.37 7.71 -6.38
N ASN A 27 15.85 6.47 -6.53
CA ASN A 27 17.24 6.11 -6.28
C ASN A 27 18.14 6.63 -7.42
N LYS A 28 18.82 7.75 -7.18
CA LYS A 28 19.72 8.39 -8.16
C LYS A 28 21.08 7.72 -8.30
N GLU A 29 21.47 6.86 -7.36
CA GLU A 29 22.64 6.00 -7.52
C GLU A 29 22.37 4.91 -8.55
N LYS A 30 21.17 4.32 -8.52
CA LYS A 30 20.73 3.29 -9.47
C LYS A 30 20.25 3.87 -10.81
N TYR A 31 19.52 4.98 -10.78
CA TYR A 31 18.90 5.62 -11.95
C TYR A 31 19.33 7.08 -12.12
N PRO A 32 20.62 7.36 -12.41
CA PRO A 32 21.15 8.74 -12.41
C PRO A 32 20.55 9.61 -13.52
N LEU A 33 20.23 9.05 -14.69
CA LEU A 33 19.69 9.78 -15.86
C LEU A 33 18.16 9.67 -16.02
N TYR A 34 17.47 9.13 -15.03
CA TYR A 34 16.02 8.99 -15.06
C TYR A 34 15.33 10.16 -14.35
N PHE A 35 14.36 10.77 -15.02
CA PHE A 35 13.48 11.79 -14.45
C PHE A 35 12.02 11.40 -14.69
N ARG A 36 11.08 11.99 -13.95
CA ARG A 36 9.65 11.74 -14.12
C ARG A 36 8.81 12.95 -13.78
N THR A 37 7.65 13.06 -14.41
CA THR A 37 6.63 14.07 -14.09
C THR A 37 5.63 13.57 -13.05
N ALA A 38 5.43 12.24 -12.97
CA ALA A 38 4.60 11.61 -11.95
C ALA A 38 5.27 11.65 -10.57
N THR A 39 4.46 11.74 -9.51
CA THR A 39 4.92 11.62 -8.13
C THR A 39 5.28 10.17 -7.78
N SER A 40 6.15 10.00 -6.77
CA SER A 40 6.41 8.71 -6.14
C SER A 40 5.20 8.27 -5.32
N GLU A 41 4.87 6.98 -5.27
CA GLU A 41 3.81 6.42 -4.38
C GLU A 41 4.03 6.67 -2.87
N THR A 42 5.26 7.05 -2.49
CA THR A 42 5.59 7.49 -1.13
C THR A 42 5.08 8.91 -0.83
N MET A 43 4.76 9.71 -1.84
CA MET A 43 4.30 11.09 -1.65
C MET A 43 2.88 11.18 -1.07
N GLU A 44 2.11 10.11 -1.19
CA GLU A 44 0.78 9.96 -0.61
C GLU A 44 0.85 9.63 0.89
N ASN A 45 1.97 9.11 1.40
CA ASN A 45 2.12 8.74 2.82
C ASN A 45 1.97 9.92 3.80
N PRO A 46 2.58 11.10 3.57
CA PRO A 46 2.30 12.28 4.38
C PRO A 46 0.81 12.65 4.44
N ALA A 47 0.08 12.50 3.33
CA ALA A 47 -1.35 12.78 3.29
C ALA A 47 -2.15 11.75 4.11
N ARG A 48 -1.83 10.46 4.01
CA ARG A 48 -2.43 9.39 4.85
C ARG A 48 -2.25 9.70 6.34
N VAL A 49 -1.03 10.05 6.75
CA VAL A 49 -0.72 10.41 8.15
C VAL A 49 -1.51 11.65 8.60
N ALA A 50 -1.57 12.70 7.77
CA ALA A 50 -2.33 13.91 8.08
C ALA A 50 -3.82 13.61 8.28
N LEU A 51 -4.40 12.75 7.42
CA LEU A 51 -5.79 12.31 7.51
C LEU A 51 -6.07 11.58 8.84
N PHE A 52 -5.20 10.65 9.22
CA PHE A 52 -5.35 9.90 10.47
C PHE A 52 -5.23 10.79 11.70
N LYS A 53 -4.32 11.77 11.67
CA LYS A 53 -4.21 12.80 12.73
C LYS A 53 -5.48 13.64 12.83
N HIS A 54 -6.05 14.05 11.70
CA HIS A 54 -7.27 14.85 11.67
C HIS A 54 -8.45 14.12 12.32
N PHE A 55 -8.69 12.86 11.94
CA PHE A 55 -9.76 12.04 12.50
C PHE A 55 -9.44 11.39 13.86
N LYS A 56 -8.25 11.69 14.42
CA LYS A 56 -7.76 11.13 15.70
C LYS A 56 -7.69 9.59 15.70
N TRP A 57 -7.44 9.00 14.53
CA TRP A 57 -7.26 7.55 14.40
C TRP A 57 -5.85 7.16 14.85
N LYS A 58 -5.79 6.22 15.82
CA LYS A 58 -4.55 5.82 16.49
C LYS A 58 -4.13 4.38 16.23
N ARG A 59 -5.01 3.58 15.65
CA ARG A 59 -4.80 2.16 15.37
C ARG A 59 -5.20 1.89 13.92
N VAL A 60 -4.25 1.42 13.12
CA VAL A 60 -4.45 1.09 11.71
C VAL A 60 -3.87 -0.29 11.41
N ALA A 61 -4.40 -1.00 10.42
CA ALA A 61 -3.82 -2.21 9.89
C ALA A 61 -3.44 -2.02 8.42
N LEU A 62 -2.51 -2.83 7.91
CA LEU A 62 -2.09 -2.81 6.52
C LEU A 62 -2.38 -4.15 5.86
N ILE A 63 -2.82 -4.09 4.61
CA ILE A 63 -2.86 -5.24 3.69
C ILE A 63 -2.12 -4.87 2.41
N VAL A 64 -1.12 -5.67 2.07
CA VAL A 64 -0.12 -5.33 1.05
C VAL A 64 0.01 -6.46 0.05
N GLU A 65 -0.18 -6.15 -1.22
CA GLU A 65 0.15 -7.09 -2.30
C GLU A 65 1.68 -7.14 -2.46
N ASN A 66 2.25 -8.33 -2.64
CA ASN A 66 3.69 -8.55 -2.69
C ASN A 66 4.33 -8.12 -4.03
N PHE A 67 4.20 -6.83 -4.34
CA PHE A 67 4.94 -6.14 -5.38
C PHE A 67 5.83 -5.08 -4.77
N ASP A 68 7.03 -4.92 -5.33
CA ASP A 68 8.05 -4.01 -4.82
C ASP A 68 7.54 -2.58 -4.60
N ILE A 69 6.77 -2.04 -5.57
CA ILE A 69 6.14 -0.73 -5.46
C ILE A 69 5.33 -0.55 -4.17
N PHE A 70 4.56 -1.56 -3.76
CA PHE A 70 3.73 -1.51 -2.55
C PHE A 70 4.54 -1.80 -1.29
N VAL A 71 5.51 -2.71 -1.36
CA VAL A 71 6.42 -3.01 -0.25
C VAL A 71 7.26 -1.78 0.12
N THR A 72 7.88 -1.10 -0.84
CA THR A 72 8.65 0.12 -0.56
C THR A 72 7.76 1.26 -0.08
N THR A 73 6.54 1.37 -0.61
CA THR A 73 5.56 2.37 -0.14
C THR A 73 5.17 2.13 1.31
N LYS A 74 4.97 0.87 1.70
CA LYS A 74 4.71 0.44 3.08
C LYS A 74 5.90 0.76 4.00
N GLU A 75 7.12 0.46 3.55
CA GLU A 75 8.35 0.69 4.31
C GLU A 75 8.61 2.18 4.59
N ASP A 76 8.23 3.08 3.68
CA ASP A 76 8.23 4.53 3.94
C ASP A 76 7.07 4.96 4.88
N LEU A 77 5.91 4.30 4.81
CA LEU A 77 4.73 4.66 5.61
C LEU A 77 4.88 4.31 7.10
N ILE A 78 5.39 3.13 7.43
CA ILE A 78 5.46 2.61 8.80
C ILE A 78 6.22 3.56 9.76
N PRO A 79 7.42 4.07 9.42
CA PRO A 79 8.13 5.02 10.26
C PRO A 79 7.34 6.31 10.52
N ARG A 80 6.68 6.86 9.48
CA ARG A 80 5.89 8.10 9.59
C ARG A 80 4.68 7.94 10.50
N LEU A 81 4.02 6.77 10.45
CA LEU A 81 2.94 6.42 11.38
C LEU A 81 3.44 6.37 12.82
N LYS A 82 4.59 5.72 13.04
CA LYS A 82 5.23 5.62 14.36
C LYS A 82 5.59 7.00 14.93
N GLU A 83 6.21 7.87 14.13
CA GLU A 83 6.54 9.25 14.50
C GLU A 83 5.31 10.09 14.86
N SER A 84 4.15 9.75 14.29
CA SER A 84 2.87 10.42 14.56
C SER A 84 2.07 9.80 15.70
N ASN A 85 2.65 8.87 16.46
CA ASN A 85 1.99 8.10 17.51
C ASN A 85 0.72 7.39 16.99
N ILE A 86 0.84 6.73 15.84
CA ILE A 86 -0.19 5.86 15.24
C ILE A 86 0.38 4.44 15.21
N THR A 87 -0.33 3.50 15.82
CA THR A 87 0.09 2.11 15.95
C THR A 87 -0.42 1.28 14.78
N VAL A 88 0.49 0.55 14.14
CA VAL A 88 0.14 -0.53 13.21
C VAL A 88 -0.20 -1.77 14.03
N ILE A 89 -1.46 -2.20 14.03
CA ILE A 89 -1.93 -3.34 14.84
C ILE A 89 -1.75 -4.69 14.15
N ALA A 90 -1.66 -4.68 12.82
CA ALA A 90 -1.44 -5.86 11.99
C ALA A 90 -0.93 -5.42 10.61
N GLU A 91 -0.13 -6.29 10.01
CA GLU A 91 0.36 -6.16 8.65
C GLU A 91 0.20 -7.53 7.98
N GLU A 92 -0.58 -7.58 6.91
CA GLU A 92 -0.77 -8.77 6.11
C GLU A 92 -0.20 -8.56 4.71
N THR A 93 0.56 -9.55 4.22
CA THR A 93 1.07 -9.55 2.86
C THR A 93 0.53 -10.77 2.10
N PHE A 94 0.10 -10.56 0.86
CA PHE A 94 -0.45 -11.63 0.00
C PHE A 94 0.11 -11.55 -1.43
N ILE A 95 0.04 -12.65 -2.19
CA ILE A 95 0.59 -12.72 -3.55
C ILE A 95 -0.50 -12.77 -4.63
N LYS A 96 -1.54 -13.61 -4.46
CA LYS A 96 -2.57 -13.84 -5.52
C LYS A 96 -4.01 -13.74 -5.05
N ASP A 97 -4.24 -14.01 -3.77
CA ASP A 97 -5.56 -14.01 -3.16
C ASP A 97 -5.47 -13.28 -1.81
N PRO A 98 -6.17 -12.14 -1.65
CA PRO A 98 -6.20 -11.40 -0.39
C PRO A 98 -7.13 -12.03 0.66
N SER A 99 -7.89 -13.06 0.32
CA SER A 99 -9.03 -13.51 1.14
C SER A 99 -8.67 -13.93 2.55
N SER A 100 -7.62 -14.75 2.74
CA SER A 100 -7.16 -15.18 4.06
C SER A 100 -6.65 -14.00 4.90
N SER A 101 -5.85 -13.12 4.28
CA SER A 101 -5.35 -11.90 4.91
C SER A 101 -6.47 -10.96 5.33
N VAL A 102 -7.47 -10.74 4.48
CA VAL A 102 -8.67 -9.96 4.81
C VAL A 102 -9.41 -10.55 6.00
N LYS A 103 -9.65 -11.87 6.00
CA LYS A 103 -10.31 -12.56 7.11
C LYS A 103 -9.52 -12.39 8.42
N ASN A 104 -8.19 -12.56 8.38
CA ASN A 104 -7.34 -12.38 9.56
C ASN A 104 -7.43 -10.95 10.11
N LEU A 105 -7.37 -9.94 9.24
CA LEU A 105 -7.50 -8.54 9.66
C LEU A 105 -8.86 -8.24 10.30
N LEU A 106 -9.95 -8.74 9.73
CA LEU A 106 -11.30 -8.46 10.20
C LEU A 106 -11.67 -9.26 11.46
N LYS A 107 -11.45 -10.58 11.45
CA LYS A 107 -11.91 -11.49 12.50
C LYS A 107 -10.90 -11.62 13.65
N GLU A 108 -9.63 -11.84 13.35
CA GLU A 108 -8.61 -12.12 14.37
C GLU A 108 -7.99 -10.85 14.96
N LYS A 109 -7.81 -9.81 14.13
CA LYS A 109 -7.16 -8.55 14.55
C LYS A 109 -8.15 -7.45 14.90
N ASP A 110 -9.44 -7.65 14.62
CA ASP A 110 -10.51 -6.66 14.81
C ASP A 110 -10.14 -5.29 14.22
N ALA A 111 -9.55 -5.30 13.01
CA ALA A 111 -9.08 -4.08 12.36
C ALA A 111 -10.27 -3.28 11.80
N ARG A 112 -10.37 -2.01 12.23
CA ARG A 112 -11.44 -1.08 11.79
C ARG A 112 -10.97 -0.05 10.76
N ILE A 113 -9.67 0.18 10.68
CA ILE A 113 -9.05 1.11 9.73
C ILE A 113 -7.94 0.35 9.04
N ILE A 114 -8.13 0.09 7.75
CA ILE A 114 -7.24 -0.76 6.95
C ILE A 114 -6.71 0.07 5.77
N ILE A 115 -5.40 0.04 5.59
CA ILE A 115 -4.70 0.65 4.46
C ILE A 115 -4.40 -0.47 3.47
N GLY A 116 -5.04 -0.41 2.30
CA GLY A 116 -4.78 -1.33 1.20
C GLY A 116 -3.75 -0.78 0.23
N LEU A 117 -2.66 -1.54 0.00
CA LEU A 117 -1.65 -1.26 -1.02
C LEU A 117 -1.63 -2.43 -2.01
N MET A 118 -2.41 -2.31 -3.08
CA MET A 118 -2.61 -3.38 -4.07
C MET A 118 -3.16 -2.81 -5.38
N TYR A 119 -3.09 -3.58 -6.46
CA TYR A 119 -3.73 -3.25 -7.72
C TYR A 119 -5.25 -3.42 -7.68
N GLU A 120 -5.92 -2.84 -8.68
CA GLU A 120 -7.39 -2.76 -8.77
C GLU A 120 -8.07 -4.13 -8.76
N ASP A 121 -7.49 -5.13 -9.43
CA ASP A 121 -8.03 -6.48 -9.51
C ASP A 121 -7.97 -7.19 -8.15
N MET A 122 -6.88 -7.02 -7.40
CA MET A 122 -6.78 -7.50 -6.02
C MET A 122 -7.70 -6.74 -5.07
N PHE A 123 -7.85 -5.43 -5.25
CA PHE A 123 -8.78 -4.63 -4.46
C PHE A 123 -10.23 -5.12 -4.63
N LYS A 124 -10.67 -5.39 -5.87
CA LYS A 124 -11.99 -5.96 -6.15
C LYS A 124 -12.19 -7.29 -5.41
N LYS A 125 -11.21 -8.20 -5.45
CA LYS A 125 -11.28 -9.47 -4.72
C LYS A 125 -11.34 -9.26 -3.21
N ALA A 126 -10.51 -8.38 -2.65
CA ALA A 126 -10.53 -8.06 -1.23
C ALA A 126 -11.90 -7.54 -0.79
N MET A 127 -12.49 -6.62 -1.57
CA MET A 127 -13.82 -6.06 -1.28
C MET A 127 -14.95 -7.10 -1.40
N CYS A 128 -14.86 -8.05 -2.34
CA CYS A 128 -15.78 -9.18 -2.40
C CYS A 128 -15.71 -10.02 -1.12
N THR A 129 -14.50 -10.34 -0.65
CA THR A 129 -14.31 -11.08 0.62
C THR A 129 -14.89 -10.29 1.79
N VAL A 130 -14.60 -9.00 1.90
CA VAL A 130 -15.18 -8.12 2.93
C VAL A 130 -16.71 -8.21 2.93
N SER A 131 -17.35 -8.13 1.77
CA SER A 131 -18.81 -8.15 1.63
C SER A 131 -19.42 -9.46 2.13
N ILE A 132 -18.77 -10.60 1.83
CA ILE A 132 -19.19 -11.91 2.30
C ILE A 132 -19.06 -12.00 3.82
N GLU A 133 -17.91 -11.58 4.37
CA GLU A 133 -17.66 -11.64 5.82
C GLU A 133 -18.61 -10.75 6.61
N PHE A 134 -18.91 -9.54 6.14
CA PHE A 134 -19.93 -8.68 6.78
C PHE A 134 -21.35 -9.22 6.64
N GLY A 135 -21.66 -9.88 5.51
CA GLY A 135 -22.92 -10.61 5.34
C GLY A 135 -23.09 -11.72 6.37
N GLU A 136 -22.03 -12.50 6.63
CA GLU A 136 -22.01 -13.53 7.68
C GLU A 136 -22.18 -12.92 9.08
N ILE A 137 -21.48 -11.84 9.39
CA ILE A 137 -21.56 -11.16 10.70
C ILE A 137 -22.98 -10.65 10.96
N ASN A 138 -23.61 -10.01 9.97
CA ASN A 138 -24.98 -9.51 10.11
C ASN A 138 -26.02 -10.64 10.17
N HIS A 139 -25.78 -11.77 9.47
CA HIS A 139 -26.65 -12.93 9.58
C HIS A 139 -26.58 -13.54 10.98
N LEU A 140 -25.39 -13.73 11.55
CA LEU A 140 -25.23 -14.27 12.91
C LEU A 140 -25.79 -13.36 14.00
N ALA A 141 -25.72 -12.04 13.82
CA ALA A 141 -26.27 -11.06 14.76
C ALA A 141 -27.81 -11.02 14.80
N ASN A 142 -28.49 -11.50 13.74
CA ASN A 142 -29.96 -11.52 13.66
C ASN A 142 -30.60 -12.81 14.22
N TYR A 143 -29.79 -13.77 14.67
CA TYR A 143 -30.25 -15.03 15.28
C TYR A 143 -30.06 -15.09 16.81
N HIS A 144 -29.72 -13.96 17.43
CA HIS A 144 -29.67 -13.77 18.88
C HIS A 144 -30.54 -12.58 19.29
#